data_AF-A0A2D8PCL8-F1
#
_entry.id   AF-A0A2D8PCL8-F1
#
_cell.length_a   1.000
_cell.length_b   1.000
_cell.length_c   1.000
_cell.angle_alpha   90.00
_cell.angle_beta   90.00
_cell.angle_gamma   90.00
#
_symmetry.space_group_name_H-M   'P 1'
#
loop_
_entity.id
_entity.type
_entity.pdbx_description
1 polymer ?
#
loop_
_entity_poly.entity_id
_entity_poly.type
_entity_poly.pdbx_seq_one_letter_code
_entity_poly.pdbx_strand_id
1 'polypeptide(L)'
;MPYRVSLISAAALCVTTVATAQDLTPLDVGAMSREAFVERYVTSYEEQLDWTKEAFRRVDPAFAGNVDAEAPVNEAERAVAGCLYDAADSDAKKEQLGLQLAMVARLDEMIEADPALDYVDVVFGGVMEEIEGFQPSQDLASMMQACNATDAAMQRMTLSPEVFAALQEEAVSRGYLEQ
;
A
#
# COMPACT_ATOMS: atom_id res chain seq x y z
N MET A 1 8.35 -11.92 20.34
CA MET A 1 7.66 -10.72 19.80
C MET A 1 7.69 -10.72 18.27
N PRO A 2 7.01 -11.66 17.56
CA PRO A 2 7.03 -11.69 16.09
C PRO A 2 5.95 -10.84 15.42
N TYR A 3 4.87 -10.48 16.14
CA TYR A 3 3.69 -9.83 15.54
C TYR A 3 3.87 -8.36 15.14
N ARG A 4 4.88 -7.65 15.65
CA ARG A 4 5.08 -6.21 15.38
C ARG A 4 5.74 -5.92 14.03
N VAL A 5 6.58 -6.83 13.53
CA VAL A 5 7.24 -6.70 12.21
C VAL A 5 6.25 -6.95 11.08
N SER A 6 5.30 -7.89 11.28
CA SER A 6 4.29 -8.26 10.29
C SER A 6 3.24 -7.17 10.06
N LEU A 7 2.85 -6.43 11.10
CA LEU A 7 1.80 -5.41 11.02
C LEU A 7 2.27 -4.12 10.32
N ILE A 8 3.53 -3.72 10.47
CA ILE A 8 4.06 -2.47 9.87
C ILE A 8 4.50 -2.70 8.42
N SER A 9 5.06 -3.88 8.11
CA SER A 9 5.35 -4.32 6.73
C SER A 9 4.07 -4.46 5.90
N ALA A 10 2.99 -4.91 6.53
CA ALA A 10 1.67 -4.96 5.92
C ALA A 10 1.01 -3.57 5.86
N ALA A 11 1.26 -2.65 6.80
CA ALA A 11 0.57 -1.35 6.87
C ALA A 11 0.84 -0.44 5.67
N ALA A 12 2.03 -0.49 5.06
CA ALA A 12 2.34 0.29 3.85
C ALA A 12 1.65 -0.26 2.59
N LEU A 13 1.41 -1.57 2.54
CA LEU A 13 0.76 -2.27 1.41
C LEU A 13 -0.74 -2.52 1.63
N CYS A 14 -1.22 -2.44 2.88
CA CYS A 14 -2.60 -2.69 3.33
C CYS A 14 -3.13 -1.52 4.15
N VAL A 15 -2.71 -0.30 3.77
CA VAL A 15 -3.09 1.03 4.29
C VAL A 15 -3.97 0.97 5.53
N THR A 16 -3.43 1.28 6.70
CA THR A 16 -4.18 1.37 7.96
C THR A 16 -4.35 2.83 8.41
N THR A 17 -5.56 3.38 8.19
CA THR A 17 -6.32 4.42 8.95
C THR A 17 -5.74 5.86 8.97
N VAL A 18 -6.44 7.01 9.01
CA VAL A 18 -7.84 7.45 9.27
C VAL A 18 -8.09 8.75 8.46
N ALA A 19 -9.10 8.85 7.58
CA ALA A 19 -9.59 10.17 7.14
C ALA A 19 -10.97 10.18 6.43
N THR A 20 -11.74 11.27 6.54
CA THR A 20 -13.08 11.45 5.94
C THR A 20 -13.04 12.03 4.51
N ALA A 21 -13.93 11.58 3.63
CA ALA A 21 -13.89 11.84 2.18
C ALA A 21 -14.28 13.26 1.77
N GLN A 22 -13.30 14.04 1.27
CA GLN A 22 -13.52 15.20 0.41
C GLN A 22 -12.52 15.34 -0.78
N ASP A 23 -11.34 14.69 -0.76
CA ASP A 23 -10.31 14.90 -1.81
C ASP A 23 -9.93 13.69 -2.68
N LEU A 24 -10.26 12.46 -2.30
CA LEU A 24 -10.08 11.27 -3.17
C LEU A 24 -11.27 11.10 -4.11
N THR A 25 -11.00 10.97 -5.42
CA THR A 25 -12.02 10.55 -6.40
C THR A 25 -11.93 9.02 -6.56
N PRO A 26 -12.86 8.23 -5.98
CA PRO A 26 -12.78 6.78 -6.04
C PRO A 26 -12.96 6.29 -7.48
N LEU A 27 -12.26 5.21 -7.83
CA LEU A 27 -12.56 4.48 -9.05
C LEU A 27 -13.92 3.78 -8.91
N ASP A 28 -14.82 3.93 -9.89
CA ASP A 28 -16.14 3.25 -9.87
C ASP A 28 -16.02 1.77 -10.24
N VAL A 29 -15.58 0.95 -9.27
CA VAL A 29 -15.46 -0.50 -9.40
C VAL A 29 -16.82 -1.17 -9.64
N GLY A 30 -17.91 -0.53 -9.18
CA GLY A 30 -19.30 -0.98 -9.41
C GLY A 30 -19.65 -1.07 -10.89
N ALA A 31 -19.16 -0.13 -11.69
CA ALA A 31 -19.39 -0.05 -13.12
C ALA A 31 -18.38 -0.84 -13.97
N MET A 32 -17.29 -1.34 -13.39
CA MET A 32 -16.25 -2.08 -14.12
C MET A 32 -16.65 -3.54 -14.36
N SER A 33 -16.14 -4.13 -15.44
CA SER A 33 -16.08 -5.59 -15.55
C SER A 33 -14.97 -6.13 -14.64
N ARG A 34 -15.08 -7.41 -14.26
CA ARG A 34 -14.02 -8.10 -13.52
C ARG A 34 -12.66 -8.02 -14.23
N GLU A 35 -12.65 -8.17 -15.55
CA GLU A 35 -11.42 -8.11 -16.35
C GLU A 35 -10.81 -6.71 -16.32
N ALA A 36 -11.62 -5.67 -16.53
CA ALA A 36 -11.17 -4.28 -16.46
C ALA A 36 -10.65 -3.91 -15.06
N PHE A 37 -11.30 -4.42 -14.00
CA PHE A 37 -10.81 -4.21 -12.63
C PHE A 37 -9.46 -4.88 -12.40
N VAL A 38 -9.31 -6.14 -12.83
CA VAL A 38 -8.04 -6.87 -12.69
C VAL A 38 -6.90 -6.14 -13.40
N GLU A 39 -7.13 -5.66 -14.63
CA GLU A 39 -6.13 -4.87 -15.37
C GLU A 39 -5.75 -3.60 -14.61
N ARG A 40 -6.74 -2.81 -14.17
CA ARG A 40 -6.47 -1.56 -13.44
C ARG A 40 -5.78 -1.80 -12.10
N TYR A 41 -6.16 -2.84 -11.37
CA TYR A 41 -5.53 -3.21 -10.10
C TYR A 41 -4.06 -3.58 -10.33
N VAL A 42 -3.76 -4.40 -11.34
CA VAL A 42 -2.39 -4.82 -11.66
C VAL A 42 -1.53 -3.59 -12.01
N THR A 43 -2.03 -2.69 -12.86
CA THR A 43 -1.32 -1.44 -13.17
C THR A 43 -1.06 -0.62 -11.91
N SER A 44 -2.07 -0.46 -11.03
CA SER A 44 -1.90 0.30 -9.79
C SER A 44 -0.92 -0.37 -8.82
N TYR A 45 -0.84 -1.70 -8.82
CA TYR A 45 0.11 -2.44 -8.01
C TYR A 45 1.54 -2.31 -8.54
N GLU A 46 1.75 -2.31 -9.85
CA GLU A 46 3.06 -2.02 -10.47
C GLU A 46 3.51 -0.59 -10.14
N GLU A 47 2.62 0.41 -10.33
CA GLU A 47 2.84 1.80 -9.90
C GLU A 47 3.21 1.86 -8.40
N GLN A 48 2.52 1.09 -7.55
CA GLN A 48 2.81 1.01 -6.13
C GLN A 48 4.23 0.51 -5.83
N LEU A 49 4.66 -0.56 -6.51
CA LEU A 49 5.98 -1.13 -6.33
C LEU A 49 7.07 -0.14 -6.76
N ASP A 50 6.85 0.60 -7.84
CA ASP A 50 7.79 1.60 -8.37
C ASP A 50 8.00 2.74 -7.38
N TRP A 51 6.94 3.40 -6.91
CA TRP A 51 7.11 4.47 -5.93
C TRP A 51 7.63 3.94 -4.60
N THR A 52 7.26 2.72 -4.20
CA THR A 52 7.77 2.12 -2.95
C THR A 52 9.29 1.94 -3.04
N LYS A 53 9.80 1.40 -4.16
CA LYS A 53 11.24 1.26 -4.39
C LYS A 53 11.96 2.61 -4.33
N GLU A 54 11.39 3.64 -4.95
CA GLU A 54 11.93 4.98 -4.91
C GLU A 54 11.93 5.57 -3.49
N ALA A 55 10.83 5.41 -2.74
CA ALA A 55 10.72 5.85 -1.35
C ALA A 55 11.74 5.14 -0.44
N PHE A 56 12.01 3.85 -0.65
CA PHE A 56 13.10 3.14 0.07
C PHE A 56 14.48 3.67 -0.31
N ARG A 57 14.72 3.92 -1.60
CA ARG A 57 15.99 4.45 -2.11
C ARG A 57 16.33 5.82 -1.50
N ARG A 58 15.31 6.62 -1.18
CA ARG A 58 15.46 7.95 -0.56
C ARG A 58 15.89 7.86 0.91
N VAL A 59 15.45 6.84 1.65
CA VAL A 59 15.95 6.55 3.01
C VAL A 59 17.43 6.16 2.95
N ASP A 60 17.75 5.13 2.16
CA ASP A 60 19.11 4.69 1.89
C ASP A 60 19.15 4.05 0.49
N PRO A 61 20.06 4.47 -0.42
CA PRO A 61 20.19 3.85 -1.74
C PRO A 61 20.37 2.33 -1.72
N ALA A 62 20.96 1.77 -0.67
CA ALA A 62 21.12 0.33 -0.48
C ALA A 62 19.76 -0.38 -0.29
N PHE A 63 18.71 0.32 0.13
CA PHE A 63 17.41 -0.28 0.36
C PHE A 63 16.55 -0.42 -0.89
N ALA A 64 16.91 0.19 -2.02
CA ALA A 64 16.18 0.02 -3.27
C ALA A 64 16.06 -1.46 -3.70
N GLY A 65 17.06 -2.28 -3.37
CA GLY A 65 17.06 -3.71 -3.65
C GLY A 65 16.12 -4.54 -2.76
N ASN A 66 15.50 -3.93 -1.74
CA ASN A 66 14.54 -4.61 -0.87
C ASN A 66 13.12 -4.62 -1.46
N VAL A 67 12.89 -3.96 -2.60
CA VAL A 67 11.60 -3.93 -3.30
C VAL A 67 11.79 -4.45 -4.72
N ASP A 68 11.14 -5.56 -5.03
CA ASP A 68 11.13 -6.15 -6.37
C ASP A 68 10.00 -5.54 -7.22
N ALA A 69 10.28 -4.37 -7.79
CA ALA A 69 9.38 -3.68 -8.72
C ALA A 69 9.58 -4.08 -10.20
N GLU A 70 10.68 -4.76 -10.53
CA GLU A 70 11.05 -5.02 -11.93
C GLU A 70 10.55 -6.36 -12.46
N ALA A 71 10.35 -7.37 -11.59
CA ALA A 71 9.84 -8.65 -12.05
C ALA A 71 8.36 -8.53 -12.46
N PRO A 72 7.92 -9.15 -13.57
CA PRO A 72 6.52 -9.13 -13.99
C PRO A 72 5.58 -9.68 -12.92
N VAL A 73 4.37 -9.11 -12.82
CA VAL A 73 3.32 -9.61 -11.92
C VAL A 73 2.97 -11.05 -12.28
N ASN A 74 3.08 -11.94 -11.29
CA ASN A 74 2.86 -13.37 -11.47
C ASN A 74 1.36 -13.74 -11.36
N GLU A 75 1.03 -15.00 -11.66
CA GLU A 75 -0.37 -15.47 -11.66
C GLU A 75 -1.03 -15.39 -10.27
N ALA A 76 -0.27 -15.66 -9.20
CA ALA A 76 -0.79 -15.60 -7.84
C ALA A 76 -1.10 -14.16 -7.43
N GLU A 77 -0.24 -13.20 -7.77
CA GLU A 77 -0.47 -11.77 -7.56
C GLU A 77 -1.68 -11.28 -8.37
N ARG A 78 -1.78 -11.67 -9.64
CA ARG A 78 -2.93 -11.31 -10.49
C ARG A 78 -4.24 -11.92 -9.99
N ALA A 79 -4.19 -13.12 -9.40
CA ALA A 79 -5.37 -13.78 -8.83
C ALA A 79 -5.96 -13.02 -7.64
N VAL A 80 -5.14 -12.25 -6.88
CA VAL A 80 -5.61 -11.41 -5.78
C VAL A 80 -6.66 -10.42 -6.26
N ALA A 81 -6.40 -9.69 -7.35
CA ALA A 81 -7.34 -8.72 -7.90
C ALA A 81 -8.69 -9.38 -8.28
N GLY A 82 -8.63 -10.56 -8.90
CA GLY A 82 -9.83 -11.32 -9.23
C GLY A 82 -10.63 -11.71 -7.99
N CYS A 83 -9.94 -12.20 -6.94
CA CYS A 83 -10.56 -12.54 -5.67
C CYS A 83 -11.18 -11.33 -4.96
N LEU A 84 -10.48 -10.19 -4.92
CA LEU A 84 -10.98 -8.96 -4.29
C LEU A 84 -12.27 -8.47 -4.96
N TYR A 85 -12.31 -8.48 -6.29
CA TYR A 85 -13.52 -8.15 -7.05
C TYR A 85 -14.68 -9.09 -6.71
N ASP A 86 -14.42 -10.39 -6.66
CA ASP A 86 -15.42 -11.41 -6.36
C ASP A 86 -15.90 -11.35 -4.89
N ALA A 87 -15.03 -10.93 -3.97
CA ALA A 87 -15.33 -10.76 -2.54
C ALA A 87 -16.09 -9.46 -2.23
N ALA A 88 -16.00 -8.45 -3.10
CA ALA A 88 -16.73 -7.20 -3.01
C ALA A 88 -18.18 -7.36 -3.51
N ASP A 89 -18.97 -8.10 -2.73
CA ASP A 89 -20.36 -8.48 -3.01
C ASP A 89 -21.41 -7.36 -2.82
N SER A 90 -20.97 -6.13 -2.56
CA SER A 90 -21.84 -4.96 -2.36
C SER A 90 -21.18 -3.70 -2.89
N ASP A 91 -22.01 -2.69 -3.21
CA ASP A 91 -21.54 -1.40 -3.72
C ASP A 91 -20.58 -0.72 -2.73
N ALA A 92 -20.86 -0.82 -1.42
CA ALA A 92 -19.98 -0.29 -0.38
C ALA A 92 -18.59 -0.94 -0.39
N LYS A 93 -18.50 -2.26 -0.57
CA LYS A 93 -17.20 -2.95 -0.67
C LYS A 93 -16.46 -2.61 -1.95
N LYS A 94 -17.18 -2.42 -3.06
CA LYS A 94 -16.59 -1.97 -4.34
C LYS A 94 -16.07 -0.54 -4.26
N GLU A 95 -16.81 0.34 -3.59
CA GLU A 95 -16.35 1.70 -3.29
C GLU A 95 -15.06 1.68 -2.46
N GLN A 96 -14.94 0.78 -1.48
CA GLN A 96 -13.72 0.62 -0.68
C GLN A 96 -12.51 0.17 -1.52
N LEU A 97 -12.70 -0.73 -2.49
CA LEU A 97 -11.64 -1.08 -3.45
C LEU A 97 -11.28 0.12 -4.34
N GLY A 98 -12.27 0.88 -4.81
CA GLY A 98 -12.06 2.08 -5.61
C GLY A 98 -11.28 3.16 -4.86
N LEU A 99 -11.57 3.34 -3.58
CA LEU A 99 -10.87 4.22 -2.65
C LEU A 99 -9.43 3.77 -2.41
N GLN A 100 -9.17 2.47 -2.28
CA GLN A 100 -7.82 1.93 -2.13
C GLN A 100 -6.96 2.27 -3.36
N LEU A 101 -7.49 2.06 -4.57
CA LEU A 101 -6.77 2.37 -5.80
C LEU A 101 -6.52 3.87 -5.96
N ALA A 102 -7.47 4.72 -5.55
CA ALA A 102 -7.29 6.17 -5.55
C ALA A 102 -6.21 6.61 -4.54
N MET A 103 -6.13 5.97 -3.37
CA MET A 103 -5.09 6.22 -2.38
C MET A 103 -3.69 5.90 -2.93
N VAL A 104 -3.53 4.76 -3.61
CA VAL A 104 -2.24 4.38 -4.22
C VAL A 104 -1.79 5.42 -5.24
N ALA A 105 -2.70 5.85 -6.12
CA ALA A 105 -2.39 6.90 -7.11
C ALA A 105 -2.03 8.24 -6.43
N ARG A 106 -2.71 8.59 -5.34
CA ARG A 106 -2.41 9.82 -4.60
C ARG A 106 -1.02 9.78 -3.95
N LEU A 107 -0.61 8.64 -3.42
CA LEU A 107 0.73 8.47 -2.84
C LEU A 107 1.82 8.59 -3.89
N ASP A 108 1.60 8.00 -5.07
CA ASP A 108 2.52 8.13 -6.20
C ASP A 108 2.73 9.61 -6.56
N GLU A 109 1.65 10.37 -6.75
CA GLU A 109 1.72 11.82 -7.00
C GLU A 109 2.47 12.59 -5.91
N MET A 110 2.26 12.25 -4.64
CA MET A 110 2.94 12.93 -3.51
C MET A 110 4.44 12.63 -3.50
N ILE A 111 4.83 11.39 -3.75
CA ILE A 111 6.23 10.96 -3.79
C ILE A 111 6.94 11.55 -5.01
N GLU A 112 6.27 11.65 -6.17
CA GLU A 112 6.80 12.34 -7.33
C GLU A 112 6.97 13.84 -7.09
N ALA A 113 6.00 14.47 -6.41
CA ALA A 113 5.99 15.92 -6.16
C ALA A 113 7.00 16.37 -5.10
N ASP A 114 7.26 15.55 -4.08
CA ASP A 114 8.17 15.87 -2.99
C ASP A 114 9.36 14.89 -2.94
N PRO A 115 10.56 15.30 -3.42
CA PRO A 115 11.78 14.49 -3.35
C PRO A 115 12.26 14.18 -1.93
N ALA A 116 11.81 14.92 -0.92
CA ALA A 116 12.16 14.68 0.48
C ALA A 116 11.27 13.61 1.12
N LEU A 117 10.09 13.34 0.54
CA LEU A 117 9.17 12.33 1.03
C LEU A 117 9.75 10.93 0.76
N ASP A 118 9.96 10.15 1.82
CA ASP A 118 10.48 8.79 1.74
C ASP A 118 9.61 7.77 2.47
N TYR A 119 10.06 6.51 2.49
CA TYR A 119 9.27 5.41 3.04
C TYR A 119 9.01 5.56 4.56
N VAL A 120 9.90 6.22 5.30
CA VAL A 120 9.72 6.47 6.75
C VAL A 120 8.60 7.48 6.96
N ASP A 121 8.52 8.52 6.14
CA ASP A 121 7.44 9.50 6.21
C ASP A 121 6.08 8.88 5.86
N VAL A 122 6.02 8.05 4.82
CA VAL A 122 4.79 7.37 4.41
C VAL A 122 4.25 6.46 5.52
N VAL A 123 5.12 5.71 6.20
CA VAL A 123 4.70 4.71 7.19
C VAL A 123 4.54 5.29 8.60
N PHE A 124 5.38 6.24 9.01
CA PHE A 124 5.44 6.75 10.38
C PHE A 124 5.14 8.24 10.49
N GLY A 125 5.35 9.01 9.42
CA GLY A 125 5.22 10.48 9.42
C GLY A 125 3.79 11.00 9.31
N GLY A 126 2.78 10.12 9.32
CA GLY A 126 1.38 10.54 9.25
C GLY A 126 0.94 11.01 7.86
N VAL A 127 1.74 10.83 6.82
CA VAL A 127 1.42 11.18 5.42
C VAL A 127 0.08 10.58 4.99
N MET A 128 -0.20 9.35 5.43
CA MET A 128 -1.49 8.68 5.18
C MET A 128 -2.66 9.34 5.91
N GLU A 129 -2.42 9.93 7.08
CA GLU A 129 -3.42 10.63 7.89
C GLU A 129 -3.73 12.02 7.32
N GLU A 130 -2.79 12.63 6.58
CA GLU A 130 -2.98 13.89 5.86
C GLU A 130 -3.86 13.73 4.61
N ILE A 131 -3.98 12.52 4.06
CA ILE A 131 -4.80 12.25 2.89
C ILE A 131 -6.27 12.11 3.31
N GLU A 132 -7.03 13.19 3.15
CA GLU A 132 -8.45 13.22 3.47
C GLU A 132 -9.28 12.29 2.56
N GLY A 133 -9.75 11.16 3.09
CA GLY A 133 -10.84 10.40 2.48
C GLY A 133 -10.79 8.89 2.46
N PHE A 134 -9.71 8.30 2.95
CA PHE A 134 -9.59 6.86 3.02
C PHE A 134 -9.75 6.37 4.46
N GLN A 135 -10.81 5.61 4.73
CA GLN A 135 -10.93 4.80 5.94
C GLN A 135 -10.97 3.33 5.54
N PRO A 136 -9.90 2.56 5.81
CA PRO A 136 -9.91 1.14 5.56
C PRO A 136 -10.95 0.50 6.50
N SER A 137 -12.03 0.02 5.90
CA SER A 137 -13.07 -0.72 6.60
C SER A 137 -12.56 -2.08 7.07
N GLN A 138 -13.19 -2.63 8.12
CA GLN A 138 -12.98 -4.04 8.50
C GLN A 138 -13.33 -4.98 7.34
N ASP A 139 -14.26 -4.59 6.48
CA ASP A 139 -14.62 -5.35 5.28
C ASP A 139 -13.46 -5.39 4.28
N LEU A 140 -12.81 -4.26 4.00
CA LEU A 140 -11.61 -4.22 3.16
C LEU A 140 -10.50 -5.09 3.75
N ALA A 141 -10.21 -4.95 5.05
CA ALA A 141 -9.20 -5.77 5.72
C ALA A 141 -9.53 -7.28 5.62
N SER A 142 -10.80 -7.64 5.81
CA SER A 142 -11.27 -9.02 5.70
C SER A 142 -11.16 -9.57 4.28
N MET A 143 -11.47 -8.76 3.25
CA MET A 143 -11.28 -9.14 1.84
C MET A 143 -9.79 -9.34 1.51
N MET A 144 -8.94 -8.40 1.91
CA MET A 144 -7.49 -8.47 1.70
C MET A 144 -6.89 -9.71 2.35
N GLN A 145 -7.31 -10.03 3.58
CA GLN A 145 -6.90 -11.24 4.27
C GLN A 145 -7.42 -12.51 3.57
N ALA A 146 -8.70 -12.55 3.21
CA ALA A 146 -9.31 -13.72 2.55
C ALA A 146 -8.69 -14.00 1.18
N CYS A 147 -8.22 -12.96 0.50
CA CYS A 147 -7.58 -13.03 -0.81
C CYS A 147 -6.05 -13.12 -0.75
N ASN A 148 -5.46 -13.29 0.44
CA ASN A 148 -4.00 -13.34 0.66
C ASN A 148 -3.24 -12.14 0.05
N ALA A 149 -3.88 -10.97 -0.01
CA ALA A 149 -3.30 -9.78 -0.64
C ALA A 149 -2.01 -9.33 0.06
N THR A 150 -1.98 -9.40 1.40
CA THR A 150 -0.79 -9.08 2.19
C THR A 150 0.36 -10.04 1.89
N ASP A 151 0.09 -11.35 1.83
CA ASP A 151 1.13 -12.35 1.56
C ASP A 151 1.68 -12.20 0.14
N ALA A 152 0.84 -11.88 -0.85
CA ALA A 152 1.26 -11.60 -2.21
C ALA A 152 2.15 -10.35 -2.27
N ALA A 153 1.75 -9.26 -1.62
CA ALA A 153 2.51 -8.02 -1.60
C ALA A 153 3.85 -8.17 -0.84
N MET A 154 3.87 -8.94 0.25
CA MET A 154 5.09 -9.25 1.00
C MET A 154 6.12 -10.06 0.20
N GLN A 155 5.73 -10.79 -0.84
CA GLN A 155 6.69 -11.50 -1.70
C GLN A 155 7.59 -10.54 -2.48
N ARG A 156 7.15 -9.29 -2.68
CA ARG A 156 7.94 -8.25 -3.36
C ARG A 156 8.84 -7.46 -2.43
N MET A 157 8.73 -7.67 -1.12
CA MET A 157 9.46 -6.88 -0.13
C MET A 157 10.34 -7.75 0.75
N THR A 158 11.64 -7.42 0.79
CA THR A 158 12.59 -8.02 1.72
C THR A 158 12.85 -7.07 2.89
N LEU A 159 12.03 -7.18 3.93
CA LEU A 159 12.23 -6.44 5.18
C LEU A 159 13.01 -7.30 6.17
N SER A 160 14.34 -7.34 6.01
CA SER A 160 15.20 -7.98 7.00
C SER A 160 15.08 -7.26 8.36
N PRO A 161 15.39 -7.93 9.48
CA PRO A 161 15.45 -7.26 10.77
C PRO A 161 16.35 -6.02 10.79
N GLU A 162 17.43 -6.00 9.99
CA GLU A 162 18.34 -4.86 9.91
C GLU A 162 17.70 -3.68 9.17
N VAL A 163 17.06 -3.94 8.02
CA VAL A 163 16.34 -2.91 7.25
C VAL A 163 15.24 -2.30 8.12
N PHE A 164 14.48 -3.15 8.81
CA PHE A 164 13.42 -2.69 9.70
C PHE A 164 13.95 -1.87 10.89
N ALA A 165 15.06 -2.29 11.50
CA ALA A 165 15.69 -1.53 12.57
C ALA A 165 16.17 -0.15 12.09
N ALA A 166 16.73 -0.07 10.88
CA ALA A 166 17.16 1.19 10.29
C ALA A 166 15.97 2.14 10.03
N LEU A 167 14.86 1.62 9.49
CA LEU A 167 13.63 2.40 9.30
C LEU A 167 13.08 2.93 10.64
N GLN A 168 13.11 2.11 11.69
CA GLN A 168 12.67 2.54 13.02
C GLN A 168 13.60 3.58 13.64
N GLU A 169 14.92 3.40 13.51
CA GLU A 169 15.90 4.37 14.01
C GLU A 169 15.72 5.73 13.33
N GLU A 170 15.48 5.72 12.02
CA GLU A 170 15.18 6.94 11.26
C GLU A 170 13.87 7.58 11.72
N ALA A 171 12.81 6.79 11.93
CA ALA A 171 11.54 7.27 12.47
C ALA A 171 11.68 7.89 13.88
N VAL A 172 12.50 7.31 14.75
CA VAL A 172 12.84 7.85 16.07
C VAL A 172 13.62 9.16 15.93
N SER A 173 14.61 9.20 15.03
CA SER A 173 15.42 10.41 14.76
C SER A 173 14.56 11.58 14.28
N ARG A 174 13.52 11.29 13.48
CA ARG A 174 12.53 12.27 12.99
C ARG A 174 11.46 12.63 14.01
N GLY A 175 11.40 11.91 15.14
CA GLY A 175 10.42 12.15 16.21
C GLY A 175 9.04 11.55 15.95
N TYR A 176 8.91 10.62 15.00
CA TYR A 176 7.66 9.91 14.71
C TYR A 176 7.39 8.77 15.71
N LEU A 177 8.43 8.21 16.33
CA LEU A 177 8.34 7.16 17.35
C LEU A 177 9.04 7.57 18.64
N GLU A 178 8.49 7.12 19.78
CA GLU A 178 9.15 7.20 21.09
C GLU A 178 10.18 6.06 21.26
N GLN A 179 11.28 6.31 21.98
CA GLN A 179 12.34 5.33 22.28
C GLN A 179 11.91 4.26 23.30
#